data_AF-A0A5B9MCF4-F1
#
_entry.id   AF-A0A5B9MCF4-F1
#
_cell.length_a   1.000
_cell.length_b   1.000
_cell.length_c   1.000
_cell.angle_alpha   90.00
_cell.angle_beta   90.00
_cell.angle_gamma   90.00
#
_symmetry.space_group_name_H-M   'P 1'
#
loop_
_entity.id
_entity.type
_entity.pdbx_description
1 polymer ?
#
loop_
_entity_poly.entity_id
_entity_poly.type
_entity_poly.pdbx_seq_one_letter_code
_entity_poly.pdbx_strand_id
1 'polypeptide(L)'
;MTQTPSSNTPHADATIVPLRHGQSLRLQDDGQRQSVHLMSVDGKCRLEIQITESGPVLMLNGAGLQVSVDGPLAFDAGKVSIHARDSMALSTDGDLSLKSGGEMHSVGRSQSIESELGDVNVKANDDVRLNGERVRVNC
;
A
#
# COMPACT_ATOMS: atom_id res chain seq x y z
N MET A 1 20.63 -10.04 -54.65
CA MET A 1 21.33 -9.62 -53.41
C MET A 1 20.57 -8.43 -52.85
N THR A 2 19.57 -8.70 -52.02
CA THR A 2 18.65 -7.69 -51.47
C THR A 2 18.90 -7.65 -49.97
N GLN A 3 19.50 -6.56 -49.50
CA GLN A 3 19.73 -6.29 -48.08
C GLN A 3 18.39 -5.96 -47.42
N THR A 4 18.07 -6.69 -46.35
CA THR A 4 16.98 -6.36 -45.43
C THR A 4 17.50 -5.33 -44.43
N PRO A 5 16.84 -4.18 -44.23
CA PRO A 5 17.24 -3.23 -43.20
C PRO A 5 16.85 -3.80 -41.83
N SER A 6 17.85 -3.96 -40.95
CA SER A 6 17.63 -4.25 -39.53
C SER A 6 16.91 -3.07 -38.89
N SER A 7 15.72 -3.31 -38.34
CA SER A 7 15.00 -2.35 -37.51
C SER A 7 15.79 -2.12 -36.22
N ASN A 8 16.50 -0.99 -36.17
CA ASN A 8 17.17 -0.49 -34.99
C ASN A 8 16.10 -0.14 -33.95
N THR A 9 15.88 -1.07 -33.02
CA THR A 9 15.02 -0.83 -31.86
C THR A 9 15.79 0.13 -30.95
N PRO A 10 15.21 1.24 -30.48
CA PRO A 10 15.91 2.11 -29.54
C PRO A 10 16.26 1.28 -28.29
N HIS A 11 17.55 1.02 -28.11
CA HIS A 11 18.06 0.38 -26.90
C HIS A 11 17.89 1.39 -25.78
N ALA A 12 16.87 1.21 -24.95
CA ALA A 12 16.82 1.82 -23.63
C ALA A 12 18.15 1.47 -22.93
N ASP A 13 18.90 2.49 -22.51
CA ASP A 13 20.16 2.29 -21.82
C ASP A 13 19.84 1.60 -20.49
N ALA A 14 20.20 0.32 -20.42
CA ALA A 14 19.88 -0.54 -19.30
C ALA A 14 21.17 -0.93 -18.58
N THR A 15 21.45 -0.28 -17.45
CA THR A 15 22.58 -0.68 -16.58
C THR A 15 22.11 -1.77 -15.63
N ILE A 16 22.79 -2.91 -15.63
CA ILE A 16 22.46 -4.05 -14.75
C ILE A 16 23.59 -4.22 -13.73
N VAL A 17 23.22 -4.21 -12.44
CA VAL A 17 24.10 -4.46 -11.32
C VAL A 17 23.71 -5.79 -10.67
N PRO A 18 24.55 -6.84 -10.72
CA PRO A 18 24.27 -8.09 -10.04
C PRO A 18 24.32 -7.89 -8.52
N LEU A 19 23.38 -8.50 -7.81
CA LEU A 19 23.32 -8.54 -6.35
C LEU A 19 23.58 -9.97 -5.85
N ARG A 20 23.67 -10.15 -4.53
CA ARG A 20 23.78 -11.47 -3.91
C ARG A 20 22.52 -12.31 -4.18
N HIS A 21 22.66 -13.63 -4.09
CA HIS A 21 21.57 -14.60 -4.26
C HIS A 21 20.87 -14.56 -5.62
N GLY A 22 21.57 -14.14 -6.69
CA GLY A 22 21.06 -14.16 -8.07
C GLY A 22 20.04 -13.07 -8.40
N GLN A 23 19.87 -12.08 -7.52
CA GLN A 23 19.07 -10.88 -7.79
C GLN A 23 19.86 -9.87 -8.63
N SER A 24 19.19 -8.91 -9.24
CA SER A 24 19.85 -7.80 -9.92
C SER A 24 19.09 -6.49 -9.81
N LEU A 25 19.82 -5.38 -9.78
CA LEU A 25 19.25 -4.06 -10.02
C LEU A 25 19.39 -3.73 -11.49
N ARG A 26 18.33 -3.21 -12.10
CA ARG A 26 18.33 -2.73 -13.47
C ARG A 26 17.89 -1.28 -13.47
N LEU A 27 18.79 -0.37 -13.81
CA LEU A 27 18.46 1.00 -14.16
C LEU A 27 18.01 1.00 -15.63
N GLN A 28 16.85 1.55 -15.93
CA GLN A 28 16.38 1.77 -17.29
C GLN A 28 16.15 3.26 -17.52
N ASP A 29 16.59 3.73 -18.67
CA ASP A 29 16.27 5.05 -19.20
C ASP A 29 15.82 4.89 -20.65
N ASP A 30 14.55 5.18 -20.92
CA ASP A 30 13.97 5.13 -22.26
C ASP A 30 13.85 6.52 -22.93
N GLY A 31 14.44 7.55 -22.31
CA GLY A 31 14.37 8.94 -22.76
C GLY A 31 13.06 9.65 -22.42
N GLN A 32 12.07 8.96 -21.85
CA GLN A 32 10.83 9.54 -21.32
C GLN A 32 10.63 9.23 -19.84
N ARG A 33 11.17 8.10 -19.37
CA ARG A 33 11.05 7.59 -18.02
C ARG A 33 12.38 7.00 -17.60
N GLN A 34 12.77 7.33 -16.37
CA GLN A 34 13.89 6.70 -15.70
C GLN A 34 13.37 5.86 -14.55
N SER A 35 13.78 4.60 -14.47
CA SER A 35 13.32 3.68 -13.43
C SER A 35 14.42 2.75 -12.93
N VAL A 36 14.33 2.39 -11.65
CA VAL A 36 15.20 1.40 -11.00
C VAL A 36 14.38 0.17 -10.64
N HIS A 37 14.74 -0.97 -11.20
CA HIS A 37 14.02 -2.23 -11.01
C HIS A 37 14.88 -3.20 -10.20
N LEU A 38 14.34 -3.74 -9.11
CA LEU A 38 14.89 -4.90 -8.41
C LEU A 38 14.29 -6.17 -9.00
N MET A 39 15.12 -6.92 -9.71
CA MET A 39 14.78 -8.17 -10.36
C MET A 39 15.11 -9.34 -9.44
N SER A 40 14.14 -10.25 -9.28
CA SER A 40 14.31 -11.52 -8.56
C SER A 40 14.92 -12.60 -9.46
N VAL A 41 15.39 -13.69 -8.85
CA VAL A 41 15.99 -14.86 -9.54
C VAL A 41 15.06 -15.49 -10.59
N ASP A 42 13.75 -15.33 -10.43
CA ASP A 42 12.71 -15.79 -11.34
C ASP A 42 12.43 -14.83 -12.50
N GLY A 43 13.24 -13.76 -12.64
CA GLY A 43 13.11 -12.75 -13.67
C GLY A 43 11.95 -11.77 -13.46
N LYS A 44 11.25 -11.83 -12.32
CA LYS A 44 10.15 -10.90 -12.00
C LYS A 44 10.69 -9.63 -11.33
N CYS A 45 10.18 -8.48 -11.74
CA CYS A 45 10.42 -7.21 -11.03
C CYS A 45 9.66 -7.24 -9.70
N ARG A 46 10.37 -6.99 -8.59
CA ARG A 46 9.81 -6.99 -7.23
C ARG A 46 9.59 -5.60 -6.67
N LEU A 47 10.48 -4.69 -7.02
CA LEU A 47 10.39 -3.27 -6.70
C LEU A 47 10.78 -2.49 -7.95
N GLU A 48 9.94 -1.53 -8.31
CA GLU A 48 10.22 -0.52 -9.31
C GLU A 48 10.20 0.83 -8.60
N ILE A 49 11.22 1.64 -8.83
CA ILE A 49 11.28 3.03 -8.41
C ILE A 49 11.25 3.85 -9.69
N GLN A 50 10.14 4.50 -9.97
CA GLN A 50 10.01 5.40 -11.10
C GLN A 50 10.42 6.81 -10.67
N ILE A 51 11.37 7.41 -11.38
CA ILE A 51 11.78 8.80 -11.14
C ILE A 51 10.85 9.71 -11.92
N THR A 52 10.13 10.60 -11.22
CA THR A 52 9.22 11.58 -11.84
C THR A 52 9.62 12.99 -11.42
N GLU A 53 9.13 14.01 -12.12
CA GLU A 53 9.35 15.42 -11.75
C GLU A 53 8.82 15.75 -10.34
N SER A 54 7.78 15.06 -9.88
CA SER A 54 7.21 15.21 -8.54
C SER A 54 7.93 14.39 -7.46
N GLY A 55 8.98 13.65 -7.84
CA GLY A 55 9.72 12.75 -6.95
C GLY A 55 9.59 11.27 -7.33
N PRO A 56 10.27 10.36 -6.59
CA PRO A 56 10.24 8.94 -6.87
C PRO A 56 8.90 8.30 -6.48
N VAL A 57 8.35 7.45 -7.35
CA VAL A 57 7.18 6.59 -7.09
C VAL A 57 7.66 5.16 -6.90
N LEU A 58 7.33 4.56 -5.76
CA LEU A 58 7.67 3.16 -5.46
C LEU A 58 6.50 2.26 -5.83
N MET A 59 6.77 1.28 -6.69
CA MET A 59 5.83 0.26 -7.13
C MET A 59 6.36 -1.11 -6.71
N LEU A 60 5.64 -1.78 -5.83
CA LEU A 60 5.99 -3.10 -5.33
C LEU A 60 5.11 -4.13 -6.01
N ASN A 61 5.73 -5.07 -6.72
CA ASN A 61 5.06 -6.09 -7.52
C ASN A 61 5.44 -7.48 -7.01
N GLY A 62 4.48 -8.35 -6.71
CA GLY A 62 4.81 -9.69 -6.24
C GLY A 62 3.72 -10.37 -5.42
N ALA A 63 4.09 -11.51 -4.82
CA ALA A 63 3.17 -12.34 -4.04
C ALA A 63 2.85 -11.76 -2.64
N GLY A 64 3.60 -10.77 -2.16
CA GLY A 64 3.36 -10.10 -0.89
C GLY A 64 4.42 -9.05 -0.55
N LEU A 65 4.08 -8.14 0.36
CA LEU A 65 4.98 -7.17 0.99
C LEU A 65 4.86 -7.34 2.50
N GLN A 66 5.99 -7.46 3.19
CA GLN A 66 6.06 -7.39 4.65
C GLN A 66 6.97 -6.22 5.04
N VAL A 67 6.46 -5.33 5.87
CA VAL A 67 7.23 -4.25 6.49
C VAL A 67 7.32 -4.59 7.98
N SER A 68 8.54 -4.78 8.49
CA SER A 68 8.81 -5.05 9.89
C SER A 68 9.89 -4.09 10.36
N VAL A 69 9.63 -3.40 11.46
CA VAL A 69 10.53 -2.44 12.08
C VAL A 69 10.53 -2.64 13.58
N ASP A 70 11.72 -2.64 14.19
CA ASP A 70 11.86 -2.69 15.66
C ASP A 70 11.50 -1.35 16.31
N GLY A 71 11.58 -0.28 15.52
CA GLY A 71 11.27 1.09 15.92
C GLY A 71 9.93 1.59 15.37
N PRO A 72 9.68 2.91 15.46
CA PRO A 72 8.44 3.49 14.97
C PRO A 72 8.31 3.42 13.44
N LEU A 73 7.10 3.13 12.96
CA LEU A 73 6.67 3.32 11.58
C LEU A 73 5.69 4.50 11.52
N ALA A 74 5.97 5.48 10.67
CA ALA A 74 5.09 6.63 10.47
C ALA A 74 4.78 6.81 8.98
N PHE A 75 3.51 7.12 8.67
CA PHE A 75 3.07 7.58 7.36
C PHE A 75 2.62 9.03 7.49
N ASP A 76 3.33 9.95 6.84
CA ASP A 76 2.96 11.36 6.76
C ASP A 76 2.70 11.72 5.30
N ALA A 77 1.46 12.11 5.01
CA ALA A 77 1.02 12.43 3.66
C ALA A 77 -0.23 13.30 3.70
N GLY A 78 -0.42 14.13 2.66
CA GLY A 78 -1.69 14.84 2.47
C GLY A 78 -2.89 13.92 2.23
N LYS A 79 -2.65 12.69 1.77
CA LYS A 79 -3.67 11.64 1.60
C LYS A 79 -3.05 10.25 1.73
N VAL A 80 -3.67 9.38 2.51
CA VAL A 80 -3.36 7.94 2.59
C VAL A 80 -4.58 7.15 2.13
N SER A 81 -4.38 6.17 1.24
CA SER A 81 -5.44 5.27 0.77
C SER A 81 -4.93 3.84 0.83
N ILE A 82 -5.61 2.99 1.61
CA ILE A 82 -5.29 1.57 1.76
C ILE A 82 -6.47 0.77 1.23
N HIS A 83 -6.22 -0.11 0.26
CA HIS A 83 -7.23 -0.97 -0.34
C HIS A 83 -6.77 -2.42 -0.26
N ALA A 84 -7.62 -3.29 0.29
CA ALA A 84 -7.41 -4.72 0.30
C ALA A 84 -8.53 -5.42 -0.48
N ARG A 85 -8.16 -6.42 -1.29
CA ARG A 85 -9.11 -7.17 -2.13
C ARG A 85 -9.92 -8.18 -1.34
N ASP A 86 -9.26 -8.90 -0.44
CA ASP A 86 -9.87 -9.99 0.32
C ASP A 86 -10.20 -9.56 1.77
N SER A 87 -9.21 -9.09 2.52
CA SER A 87 -9.39 -8.62 3.90
C SER A 87 -8.33 -7.60 4.33
N MET A 88 -8.69 -6.76 5.30
CA MET A 88 -7.78 -5.84 6.00
C MET A 88 -7.93 -6.06 7.51
N ALA A 89 -6.81 -6.17 8.22
CA ALA A 89 -6.77 -6.25 9.67
C ALA A 89 -5.82 -5.20 10.22
N LEU A 90 -6.24 -4.55 11.30
CA LEU A 90 -5.41 -3.68 12.13
C LEU A 90 -5.44 -4.26 13.55
N SER A 91 -4.27 -4.52 14.11
CA SER A 91 -4.13 -5.12 15.44
C SER A 91 -2.90 -4.54 16.12
N THR A 92 -2.94 -4.49 17.45
CA THR A 92 -1.88 -3.99 18.31
C THR A 92 -2.01 -4.70 19.65
N ASP A 93 -0.88 -4.97 20.30
CA ASP A 93 -0.87 -5.51 21.68
C ASP A 93 -1.11 -4.39 22.72
N GLY A 94 -0.97 -3.13 22.31
CA GLY A 94 -1.24 -1.95 23.13
C GLY A 94 -2.49 -1.21 22.68
N ASP A 95 -2.46 0.12 22.79
CA ASP A 95 -3.62 0.96 22.45
C ASP A 95 -3.74 1.22 20.94
N LEU A 96 -4.98 1.23 20.43
CA LEU A 96 -5.33 1.74 19.10
C LEU A 96 -6.13 3.04 19.24
N SER A 97 -5.64 4.13 18.64
CA SER A 97 -6.33 5.43 18.63
C SER A 97 -6.57 5.90 17.19
N LEU A 98 -7.85 6.02 16.81
CA LEU A 98 -8.27 6.62 15.54
C LEU A 98 -8.86 8.01 15.81
N LYS A 99 -8.32 9.05 15.15
CA LYS A 99 -8.77 10.44 15.30
C LYS A 99 -8.96 11.06 13.93
N SER A 100 -10.07 11.76 13.75
CA SER A 100 -10.36 12.57 12.56
C SER A 100 -10.69 13.99 13.01
N GLY A 101 -10.14 14.99 12.33
CA GLY A 101 -10.56 16.39 12.50
C GLY A 101 -11.89 16.70 11.81
N GLY A 102 -12.37 15.78 10.96
CA GLY A 102 -13.65 15.87 10.27
C GLY A 102 -14.51 14.63 10.51
N GLU A 103 -15.30 14.26 9.49
CA GLU A 103 -16.16 13.07 9.56
C GLU A 103 -15.34 11.77 9.65
N MET A 104 -15.86 10.81 10.41
CA MET A 104 -15.42 9.42 10.38
C MET A 104 -16.59 8.56 9.94
N HIS A 105 -16.44 7.89 8.80
CA HIS A 105 -17.49 7.09 8.18
C HIS A 105 -16.99 5.65 7.97
N SER A 106 -17.75 4.67 8.47
CA SER A 106 -17.47 3.25 8.30
C SER A 106 -18.74 2.56 7.85
N VAL A 107 -18.64 1.75 6.79
CA VAL A 107 -19.76 1.00 6.22
C VAL A 107 -19.33 -0.43 5.98
N GLY A 108 -20.20 -1.35 6.34
CA GLY A 108 -20.04 -2.77 6.07
C GLY A 108 -21.39 -3.46 6.03
N ARG A 109 -21.40 -4.70 5.56
CA ARG A 109 -22.60 -5.55 5.63
C ARG A 109 -23.04 -5.81 7.07
N SER A 110 -22.09 -5.83 8.00
CA SER A 110 -22.28 -5.97 9.44
C SER A 110 -21.12 -5.28 10.16
N GLN A 111 -21.41 -4.68 11.31
CA GLN A 111 -20.42 -4.04 12.19
C GLN A 111 -20.66 -4.55 13.61
N SER A 112 -19.58 -4.97 14.26
CA SER A 112 -19.57 -5.41 15.65
C SER A 112 -18.62 -4.49 16.43
N ILE A 113 -19.07 -4.01 17.59
CA ILE A 113 -18.26 -3.26 18.54
C ILE A 113 -18.34 -4.03 19.85
N GLU A 114 -17.21 -4.57 20.28
CA GLU A 114 -17.11 -5.44 21.44
C GLU A 114 -16.00 -4.94 22.36
N SER A 115 -16.21 -5.12 23.66
CA SER A 115 -15.22 -4.88 24.70
C SER A 115 -15.22 -6.08 25.64
N GLU A 116 -14.11 -6.80 25.73
CA GLU A 116 -14.04 -8.07 26.48
C GLU A 116 -14.10 -7.88 27.99
N LEU A 117 -13.42 -6.86 28.51
CA LEU A 117 -13.27 -6.61 29.94
C LEU A 117 -13.77 -5.22 30.38
N GLY A 118 -14.18 -4.37 29.44
CA GLY A 118 -14.51 -2.97 29.70
C GLY A 118 -15.82 -2.53 29.06
N ASP A 119 -15.99 -1.21 28.99
CA ASP A 119 -17.21 -0.58 28.47
C ASP A 119 -17.06 -0.16 27.01
N VAL A 120 -18.20 -0.12 26.30
CA VAL A 120 -18.32 0.64 25.06
C VAL A 120 -18.96 1.98 25.39
N ASN A 121 -18.19 3.07 25.24
CA ASN A 121 -18.64 4.42 25.57
C ASN A 121 -18.88 5.23 24.30
N VAL A 122 -20.12 5.67 24.07
CA VAL A 122 -20.49 6.54 22.95
C VAL A 122 -20.88 7.91 23.51
N LYS A 123 -20.12 8.94 23.14
CA LYS A 123 -20.36 10.33 23.53
C LYS A 123 -20.45 11.20 22.28
N ALA A 124 -21.50 12.00 22.20
CA ALA A 124 -21.67 13.06 21.22
C ALA A 124 -22.02 14.35 21.95
N ASN A 125 -21.60 15.50 21.40
CA ASN A 125 -22.01 16.80 21.95
C ASN A 125 -23.50 17.06 21.67
N ASP A 126 -23.95 16.64 20.49
CA ASP A 126 -25.34 16.77 20.03
C ASP A 126 -26.06 15.42 20.12
N ASP A 127 -26.40 14.82 18.97
CA ASP A 127 -27.24 13.63 18.90
C ASP A 127 -26.42 12.33 18.80
N VAL A 128 -26.95 11.28 19.44
CA VAL A 128 -26.66 9.89 19.06
C VAL A 128 -27.94 9.31 18.44
N ARG A 129 -27.86 8.86 17.18
CA ARG A 129 -29.00 8.27 16.46
C ARG A 129 -28.73 6.80 16.17
N LEU A 130 -29.63 5.93 16.62
CA LEU A 130 -29.61 4.49 16.34
C LEU A 130 -30.87 4.13 15.56
N ASN A 131 -30.71 3.82 14.27
CA ASN A 131 -31.80 3.51 13.37
C ASN A 131 -31.72 2.05 12.91
N GLY A 132 -32.81 1.31 13.04
CA GLY A 132 -32.91 -0.06 12.56
C GLY A 132 -34.33 -0.58 12.67
N GLU A 133 -34.66 -1.65 11.93
CA GLU A 133 -35.98 -2.31 12.04
C GLU A 133 -36.23 -2.80 13.48
N ARG A 134 -35.18 -3.30 14.14
CA ARG A 134 -35.20 -3.74 15.54
C ARG A 134 -34.01 -3.14 16.27
N VAL A 135 -34.28 -2.22 17.20
CA VAL A 135 -33.29 -1.70 18.15
C VAL A 135 -33.64 -2.26 19.52
N ARG A 136 -32.73 -3.05 20.10
CA ARG A 136 -32.89 -3.61 21.43
C ARG A 136 -31.78 -3.08 22.34
N VAL A 137 -32.17 -2.69 23.54
CA VAL A 137 -31.25 -2.21 24.58
C VAL A 137 -31.54 -3.08 25.81
N ASN A 138 -30.49 -3.70 26.38
CA ASN A 138 -30.58 -4.56 27.56
C ASN A 138 -31.52 -5.78 27.38
N CYS A 139 -31.30 -6.62 26.36
CA CYS A 139 -32.17 -7.78 26.07
C CYS A 139 -31.42 -9.10 25.95
#